data_AF-A0A1D9E0L7-F1
#
_entry.id   AF-A0A1D9E0L7-F1
#
_cell.length_a   1.000
_cell.length_b   1.000
_cell.length_c   1.000
_cell.angle_alpha   90.00
_cell.angle_beta   90.00
_cell.angle_gamma   90.00
#
_symmetry.space_group_name_H-M   'P 1'
#
loop_
_entity.id
_entity.type
_entity.pdbx_description
1 polymer ?
#
loop_
_entity_poly.entity_id
_entity_poly.type
_entity_poly.pdbx_seq_one_letter_code
_entity_poly.pdbx_strand_id
1 'polypeptide(L)'
;MWDASQLPELALADFVGTRMFPSIIGWLLIVFAGIQVLLVLRGDRGEPEGIEGGVADQKLHLKKFLLVAGGLLFFALFVSILGFIVSATVLFSMVVFALNPKKSKLWLVVPIALAVSLVIYFGFTEGLQISLPWGFDFDFSNEVVVEEEW
;
A
#
# COMPACT_ATOMS: atom_id res chain seq x y z
N MET A 1 3.83 -0.79 -16.73
CA MET A 1 4.12 -0.70 -18.18
C MET A 1 2.84 -0.64 -19.00
N TRP A 2 1.90 -1.57 -18.80
CA TRP A 2 0.58 -1.55 -19.45
C TRP A 2 -0.24 -0.30 -19.09
N ASP A 3 -0.32 0.04 -17.80
CA ASP A 3 -1.09 1.20 -17.34
C ASP A 3 -0.54 2.55 -17.84
N ALA A 4 0.78 2.62 -18.06
CA ALA A 4 1.43 3.82 -18.56
C ALA A 4 1.14 4.11 -20.04
N SER A 5 0.61 3.14 -20.80
CA SER A 5 0.22 3.36 -22.20
C SER A 5 -1.17 3.96 -22.36
N GLN A 6 -1.94 4.05 -21.27
CA GLN A 6 -3.35 4.45 -21.31
C GLN A 6 -3.58 5.90 -20.82
N LEU A 7 -2.53 6.65 -20.48
CA LEU A 7 -2.67 8.01 -19.97
C LEU A 7 -2.88 9.02 -21.12
N PRO A 8 -3.93 9.87 -21.07
CA PRO A 8 -4.16 10.91 -22.08
C PRO A 8 -3.07 11.98 -22.03
N GLU A 9 -2.51 12.32 -23.19
CA GLU A 9 -1.48 13.36 -23.35
C GLU A 9 -2.10 14.75 -23.13
N LEU A 10 -1.91 15.32 -21.94
CA LEU A 10 -2.16 16.74 -21.70
C LEU A 10 -0.98 17.54 -22.25
N ALA A 11 -1.16 18.06 -23.46
CA ALA A 11 -0.14 18.66 -24.33
C ALA A 11 0.44 20.01 -23.87
N LEU A 12 0.33 20.43 -22.59
CA LEU A 12 0.74 21.78 -22.16
C LEU A 12 1.82 21.83 -21.05
N ALA A 13 2.70 20.84 -20.96
CA ALA A 13 3.91 20.92 -20.12
C ALA A 13 5.08 20.10 -20.71
N ASP A 14 5.52 20.50 -21.90
CA ASP A 14 6.60 19.87 -22.66
C ASP A 14 8.00 20.21 -22.10
N PHE A 15 8.60 19.21 -21.44
CA PHE A 15 10.02 18.85 -21.62
C PHE A 15 10.30 17.43 -21.12
N VAL A 16 9.49 16.94 -20.18
CA VAL A 16 9.48 15.54 -19.73
C VAL A 16 8.02 15.15 -19.59
N GLY A 17 7.45 14.49 -20.61
CA GLY A 17 6.06 14.05 -20.54
C GLY A 17 5.81 13.23 -19.27
N THR A 18 4.68 13.44 -18.60
CA THR A 18 4.26 12.77 -17.35
C THR A 18 4.43 11.24 -17.39
N ARG A 19 4.49 10.66 -18.59
CA ARG A 19 4.75 9.24 -18.87
C ARG A 19 6.22 8.81 -18.72
N MET A 20 7.18 9.71 -18.91
CA MET A 20 8.61 9.40 -18.84
C MET A 20 9.03 9.00 -17.43
N PHE A 21 8.60 9.74 -16.41
CA PHE A 21 8.97 9.48 -15.03
C PHE A 21 8.53 8.09 -14.53
N PRO A 22 7.25 7.69 -14.67
CA PRO A 22 6.81 6.32 -14.34
C PRO A 22 7.49 5.24 -15.18
N SER A 23 7.77 5.53 -16.46
CA SER A 23 8.40 4.56 -17.37
C SER A 23 9.85 4.28 -16.99
N ILE A 24 10.61 5.31 -16.64
CA ILE A 24 12.01 5.19 -16.17
C ILE A 24 12.06 4.40 -14.88
N ILE A 25 11.21 4.72 -13.90
CA ILE A 25 11.14 3.99 -12.63
C ILE A 25 10.75 2.54 -12.86
N GLY A 26 9.75 2.28 -13.71
CA GLY A 26 9.35 0.92 -14.06
C GLY A 26 10.49 0.10 -14.66
N TRP A 27 11.26 0.68 -15.59
CA TRP A 27 12.44 0.02 -16.16
C TRP A 27 13.54 -0.21 -15.12
N LEU A 28 13.83 0.77 -14.28
CA LEU A 28 14.83 0.67 -13.22
C LEU A 28 14.48 -0.47 -12.24
N LEU A 29 13.21 -0.59 -11.85
CA LEU A 29 12.73 -1.66 -10.98
C LEU A 29 12.88 -3.03 -11.63
N ILE A 30 12.60 -3.17 -12.93
CA ILE A 30 12.80 -4.44 -13.66
C ILE A 30 14.28 -4.81 -13.70
N VAL A 31 15.17 -3.84 -13.95
CA VAL A 31 16.61 -4.06 -13.96
C VAL A 31 17.09 -4.51 -12.59
N PHE A 32 16.71 -3.83 -11.52
CA PHE A 32 17.10 -4.22 -10.16
C PHE A 32 16.52 -5.57 -9.74
N ALA A 33 15.26 -5.86 -10.09
CA ALA A 33 14.67 -7.17 -9.86
C ALA A 33 15.44 -8.27 -10.60
N GLY A 34 15.82 -8.04 -11.86
CA GLY A 34 16.64 -8.97 -12.65
C GLY A 34 18.02 -9.19 -12.02
N ILE A 35 18.70 -8.13 -11.60
CA ILE A 35 19.99 -8.21 -10.89
C ILE A 35 19.83 -9.01 -9.59
N GLN A 36 18.80 -8.73 -8.79
CA GLN A 36 18.50 -9.47 -7.56
C GLN A 36 18.28 -10.96 -7.83
N VAL A 37 17.49 -11.32 -8.85
CA VAL A 37 17.29 -12.72 -9.24
C VAL A 37 18.61 -13.37 -9.64
N LEU A 38 19.46 -12.68 -10.41
CA LEU A 38 20.77 -13.19 -10.79
C LEU A 38 21.71 -13.36 -9.59
N LEU A 39 21.69 -12.44 -8.62
CA LEU A 39 22.46 -12.52 -7.37
C LEU A 39 22.00 -13.73 -6.53
N VAL A 40 20.70 -13.89 -6.34
CA VAL A 40 20.11 -15.04 -5.63
C VAL A 40 20.47 -16.36 -6.31
N LEU A 41 20.42 -16.42 -7.65
CA LEU A 41 20.85 -17.61 -8.42
C LEU A 41 22.36 -17.87 -8.31
N ARG A 42 23.19 -16.82 -8.18
CA ARG A 42 24.63 -16.91 -7.93
C ARG A 42 24.97 -17.34 -6.50
N GLY A 43 23.98 -17.53 -5.65
CA GLY A 43 24.15 -17.96 -4.27
C GLY A 43 24.40 -16.83 -3.30
N ASP A 44 24.25 -15.57 -3.72
CA ASP A 44 24.24 -14.41 -2.83
C ASP A 44 22.88 -14.38 -2.11
N ARG A 45 22.80 -15.16 -1.03
CA ARG A 45 21.67 -15.13 -0.12
C ARG A 45 21.95 -14.01 0.85
N GLY A 46 21.14 -12.95 0.81
CA GLY A 46 21.29 -11.81 1.70
C GLY A 46 21.51 -12.28 3.13
N GLU A 47 22.70 -11.97 3.67
CA GLU A 47 23.03 -12.27 5.05
C GLU A 47 22.02 -11.52 5.93
N PRO A 48 21.28 -12.21 6.81
CA PRO A 48 20.28 -11.54 7.61
C PRO A 48 20.96 -10.46 8.45
N GLU A 49 20.52 -9.21 8.31
CA GLU A 49 21.06 -8.10 9.09
C GLU A 49 21.04 -8.47 10.56
N GLY A 50 22.25 -8.56 11.15
CA GLY A 50 22.44 -8.98 12.52
C GLY A 50 21.67 -8.04 13.44
N ILE A 51 20.61 -8.55 14.03
CA ILE A 51 19.85 -7.83 15.06
C ILE A 51 20.67 -7.82 16.34
N GLU A 52 21.09 -6.64 16.80
CA GLU A 52 21.73 -6.49 18.11
C GLU A 52 20.78 -7.01 19.20
N GLY A 53 21.09 -8.17 19.77
CA GLY A 53 20.27 -8.85 20.79
C GLY A 53 19.23 -9.84 20.27
N GLY A 54 19.25 -10.20 18.98
CA GLY A 54 18.35 -11.18 18.39
C GLY A 54 19.07 -12.28 17.60
N VAL A 55 18.49 -13.48 17.56
CA VAL A 55 18.99 -14.55 16.67
C VAL A 55 18.46 -14.25 15.27
N ALA A 56 19.36 -13.99 14.33
CA ALA A 56 19.03 -13.82 12.93
C ALA A 56 18.46 -15.13 12.37
N ASP A 57 17.13 -15.24 12.30
CA ASP A 57 16.47 -16.44 11.78
C ASP A 57 16.51 -16.40 10.25
N GLN A 58 17.27 -17.32 9.66
CA GLN A 58 17.37 -17.48 8.21
C GLN A 58 16.07 -18.03 7.58
N LYS A 59 15.08 -18.41 8.40
CA LYS A 59 13.84 -19.04 7.91
C LYS A 59 12.84 -18.00 7.42
N LEU A 60 12.55 -18.08 6.12
CA LEU A 60 11.47 -17.33 5.49
C LEU A 60 10.13 -17.74 6.12
N HIS A 61 9.51 -16.84 6.87
CA HIS A 61 8.23 -17.09 7.53
C HIS A 61 7.06 -16.87 6.57
N LEU A 62 6.88 -17.80 5.62
CA LEU A 62 5.79 -17.80 4.63
C LEU A 62 4.40 -17.57 5.25
N LYS A 63 4.15 -18.10 6.45
CA LYS A 63 2.88 -17.90 7.18
C LYS A 63 2.63 -16.43 7.54
N LYS A 64 3.65 -15.71 8.01
CA LYS A 64 3.53 -14.29 8.36
C LYS A 64 3.35 -13.45 7.09
N PHE A 65 4.11 -13.76 6.05
CA PHE A 65 3.98 -13.12 4.75
C PHE A 65 2.57 -13.29 4.15
N LEU A 66 2.04 -14.52 4.12
CA LEU A 66 0.69 -14.80 3.64
C LEU A 66 -0.39 -14.10 4.48
N LEU A 67 -0.18 -13.94 5.78
CA LEU A 67 -1.10 -13.22 6.64
C LEU A 67 -1.14 -11.72 6.31
N VAL A 68 0.03 -11.09 6.08
CA VAL A 68 0.09 -9.69 5.63
C VAL A 68 -0.54 -9.53 4.25
N ALA A 69 -0.19 -10.42 3.31
CA ALA A 69 -0.77 -10.41 1.96
C ALA A 69 -2.29 -10.58 1.99
N GLY A 70 -2.81 -11.48 2.84
CA GLY A 70 -4.24 -11.67 3.05
C GLY A 70 -4.93 -10.43 3.63
N GLY A 71 -4.29 -9.74 4.58
CA GLY A 71 -4.79 -8.47 5.11
C GLY A 71 -4.83 -7.38 4.06
N LEU A 72 -3.81 -7.30 3.21
CA LEU A 72 -3.75 -6.35 2.10
C LEU A 72 -4.84 -6.61 1.06
N LEU A 73 -5.06 -7.87 0.69
CA LEU A 73 -6.16 -8.27 -0.20
C LEU A 73 -7.51 -7.95 0.43
N PHE A 74 -7.69 -8.22 1.73
CA PHE A 74 -8.91 -7.87 2.44
C PHE A 74 -9.16 -6.37 2.38
N PHE A 75 -8.15 -5.55 2.67
CA PHE A 75 -8.25 -4.09 2.56
C PHE A 75 -8.66 -3.64 1.16
N ALA A 76 -7.98 -4.14 0.12
CA ALA A 76 -8.25 -3.75 -1.26
C ALA A 76 -9.68 -4.12 -1.71
N LEU A 77 -10.22 -5.23 -1.22
CA LEU A 77 -11.58 -5.69 -1.57
C LEU A 77 -12.68 -5.04 -0.73
N PHE A 78 -12.42 -4.77 0.54
CA PHE A 78 -13.44 -4.26 1.48
C PHE A 78 -13.46 -2.75 1.62
N VAL A 79 -12.44 -2.03 1.16
CA VAL A 79 -12.39 -0.56 1.24
C VAL A 79 -13.61 0.11 0.59
N SER A 80 -14.13 -0.46 -0.50
CA SER A 80 -15.32 0.04 -1.20
C SER A 80 -16.63 -0.20 -0.46
N ILE A 81 -16.69 -1.19 0.45
CA ILE A 81 -17.92 -1.59 1.15
C ILE A 81 -17.92 -1.05 2.59
N LEU A 82 -16.83 -1.27 3.33
CA LEU A 82 -16.71 -0.92 4.75
C LEU A 82 -16.19 0.51 4.98
N GLY A 83 -15.72 1.19 3.92
CA GLY A 83 -15.04 2.47 4.03
C GLY A 83 -13.58 2.36 4.43
N PHE A 84 -12.88 3.48 4.30
CA PHE A 84 -11.44 3.55 4.53
C PHE A 84 -11.07 3.25 6.00
N ILE A 85 -11.77 3.85 6.95
CA ILE A 85 -11.39 3.82 8.37
C ILE A 85 -11.42 2.39 8.93
N VAL A 86 -12.51 1.66 8.66
CA VAL A 86 -12.71 0.28 9.14
C VAL A 86 -11.73 -0.66 8.46
N SER A 87 -11.61 -0.57 7.14
CA SER A 87 -10.72 -1.44 6.36
C SER A 87 -9.26 -1.24 6.77
N ALA A 88 -8.80 0.01 6.91
CA ALA A 88 -7.43 0.31 7.32
C ALA A 88 -7.14 -0.15 8.76
N THR A 89 -8.12 -0.03 9.68
CA THR A 89 -7.97 -0.54 11.05
C THR A 89 -7.75 -2.05 11.07
N VAL A 90 -8.50 -2.81 10.25
CA VAL A 90 -8.32 -4.26 10.11
C VAL A 90 -6.95 -4.58 9.50
N LEU A 91 -6.56 -3.87 8.44
CA LEU A 91 -5.25 -4.04 7.80
C LEU A 91 -4.10 -3.85 8.80
N PHE A 92 -4.07 -2.72 9.51
CA PHE A 92 -3.03 -2.41 10.48
C PHE A 92 -3.00 -3.45 11.61
N SER A 93 -4.17 -3.86 12.11
CA SER A 93 -4.26 -4.90 13.12
C SER A 93 -3.70 -6.25 12.63
N MET A 94 -3.96 -6.61 11.37
CA MET A 94 -3.49 -7.84 10.74
C MET A 94 -1.98 -7.83 10.51
N VAL A 95 -1.41 -6.67 10.13
CA VAL A 95 0.05 -6.49 9.98
C VAL A 95 0.75 -6.63 11.34
N VAL A 96 0.24 -5.99 12.39
CA VAL A 96 0.82 -6.10 13.74
C VAL A 96 0.77 -7.54 14.26
N PHE A 97 -0.36 -8.22 14.02
CA PHE A 97 -0.52 -9.63 14.37
C PHE A 97 0.47 -10.52 13.62
N ALA A 98 0.74 -10.24 12.34
CA ALA A 98 1.72 -10.97 11.53
C ALA A 98 3.16 -10.76 12.01
N LEU A 99 3.52 -9.55 12.44
CA LEU A 99 4.87 -9.21 12.89
C LEU A 99 5.18 -9.81 14.27
N ASN A 100 4.24 -9.79 15.21
CA ASN A 100 4.50 -10.24 16.58
C ASN A 100 3.38 -11.12 17.16
N PRO A 101 3.31 -12.41 16.75
CA PRO A 101 2.23 -13.31 17.15
C PRO A 101 2.23 -13.64 18.66
N LYS A 102 3.36 -13.47 19.36
CA LYS A 102 3.50 -13.86 20.79
C LYS A 102 3.14 -12.74 21.77
N LYS A 103 3.16 -11.46 21.35
CA LYS A 103 2.90 -10.30 22.24
C LYS A 103 1.78 -9.38 21.75
N SER A 104 1.15 -9.66 20.61
CA SER A 104 0.04 -8.86 20.10
C SER A 104 -1.23 -9.06 20.92
N LYS A 105 -1.41 -8.26 21.97
CA LYS A 105 -2.69 -8.12 22.65
C LYS A 105 -3.61 -7.31 21.74
N LEU A 106 -4.54 -7.97 21.05
CA LEU A 106 -5.47 -7.33 20.12
C LEU A 106 -6.17 -6.11 20.72
N TRP A 107 -6.48 -6.14 22.03
CA TRP A 107 -7.04 -5.00 22.77
C TRP A 107 -6.21 -3.72 22.62
N LEU A 108 -4.88 -3.80 22.64
CA LEU A 108 -4.00 -2.62 22.57
C LEU A 108 -3.73 -2.20 21.12
N VAL A 109 -3.76 -3.16 20.20
CA VAL A 109 -3.47 -2.94 18.77
C VAL A 109 -4.63 -2.24 18.06
N VAL A 110 -5.86 -2.69 18.29
CA VAL A 110 -7.06 -2.13 17.66
C VAL A 110 -7.22 -0.61 17.87
N PRO A 111 -7.11 -0.04 19.09
CA PRO A 111 -7.27 1.40 19.28
C PRO A 111 -6.13 2.21 18.65
N ILE A 112 -4.90 1.68 18.61
CA ILE A 112 -3.77 2.33 17.93
C ILE A 112 -4.01 2.30 16.41
N ALA A 113 -4.41 1.14 15.87
CA ALA A 113 -4.75 1.00 14.46
C ALA A 113 -5.89 1.95 14.05
N LEU A 114 -6.90 2.11 14.90
CA LEU A 114 -7.99 3.05 14.68
C LEU A 114 -7.49 4.51 14.72
N ALA A 115 -6.66 4.88 15.70
CA ALA A 115 -6.09 6.21 15.80
C ALA A 115 -5.23 6.57 14.58
N VAL A 116 -4.37 5.64 14.13
CA VAL A 116 -3.54 5.80 12.93
C VAL A 116 -4.42 5.93 11.69
N SER A 117 -5.45 5.08 11.56
CA SER A 117 -6.41 5.14 10.46
C SER A 117 -7.11 6.50 10.38
N LEU A 118 -7.52 7.05 11.53
CA LEU A 118 -8.12 8.39 11.61
C LEU A 118 -7.13 9.48 11.22
N VAL A 119 -5.89 9.44 11.71
CA VAL A 119 -4.85 10.42 11.35
C VAL A 119 -4.60 10.40 9.85
N ILE A 120 -4.57 9.21 9.23
CA ILE A 120 -4.42 9.10 7.79
C ILE A 120 -5.66 9.67 7.09
N TYR A 121 -6.87 9.30 7.51
CA TYR A 121 -8.10 9.83 6.93
C TYR A 121 -8.10 11.36 6.94
N PHE A 122 -7.91 11.97 8.11
CA PHE A 122 -7.84 13.43 8.23
C PHE A 122 -6.69 14.04 7.44
N GLY A 123 -5.50 13.40 7.42
CA GLY A 123 -4.36 13.89 6.65
C GLY A 123 -4.64 13.92 5.15
N PHE A 124 -5.41 12.98 4.62
CA PHE A 124 -5.81 12.98 3.22
C PHE A 124 -7.01 13.89 2.94
N THR A 125 -8.02 13.94 3.81
CA THR A 125 -9.19 14.79 3.60
C THR A 125 -8.87 16.27 3.75
N GLU A 126 -8.09 16.65 4.77
CA GLU A 126 -7.73 18.06 5.00
C GLU A 126 -6.48 18.45 4.20
N GLY A 127 -5.52 17.55 4.06
CA GLY A 127 -4.25 17.85 3.38
C GLY A 127 -4.34 17.81 1.86
N LEU A 128 -5.08 16.84 1.30
CA LEU A 128 -5.21 16.66 -0.15
C LEU A 128 -6.62 16.99 -0.68
N GLN A 129 -7.58 17.34 0.19
CA GLN A 129 -8.99 17.58 -0.19
C GLN A 129 -9.62 16.43 -0.99
N ILE A 130 -9.16 15.20 -0.73
CA ILE A 130 -9.68 13.99 -1.37
C ILE A 130 -10.84 13.46 -0.53
N SER A 131 -12.01 13.29 -1.14
CA SER A 131 -13.14 12.61 -0.52
C SER A 131 -12.86 11.12 -0.45
N LEU A 132 -12.45 10.65 0.72
CA LEU A 132 -12.28 9.23 0.99
C LEU A 132 -13.64 8.63 1.41
N PRO A 133 -13.98 7.43 0.94
CA PRO A 133 -15.22 6.78 1.33
C PRO A 133 -15.22 6.55 2.83
N TRP A 134 -16.09 7.31 3.52
CA TRP A 134 -16.27 7.27 4.97
C TRP A 134 -16.95 5.96 5.43
N GLY A 135 -17.47 5.18 4.48
CA GLY A 135 -18.13 3.89 4.67
C GLY A 135 -19.66 4.01 4.63
N PHE A 136 -20.32 2.99 4.06
CA PHE A 136 -21.79 2.91 3.85
C PHE A 136 -22.42 3.91 2.88
N ASP A 137 -21.65 4.76 2.20
CA ASP A 137 -22.17 5.56 1.10
C ASP A 137 -22.19 4.73 -0.19
N PHE A 138 -23.35 4.15 -0.50
CA PHE A 138 -23.60 3.53 -1.80
C PHE A 138 -23.92 4.61 -2.84
N ASP A 139 -23.02 5.57 -3.03
CA ASP A 139 -23.15 6.49 -4.14
C ASP A 139 -22.41 5.91 -5.36
N PHE A 140 -23.16 5.10 -6.13
CA PHE A 140 -22.73 4.62 -7.45
C PHE A 140 -22.94 5.67 -8.55
N SER A 141 -23.41 6.88 -8.20
CA SER A 141 -23.51 7.96 -9.16
C SER A 141 -22.12 8.54 -9.38
N ASN A 142 -21.51 8.19 -10.51
CA ASN A 142 -20.47 9.02 -11.10
C ASN A 142 -21.10 10.34 -11.60
N GLU A 143 -21.72 11.10 -10.71
CA GLU A 143 -22.05 12.49 -10.98
C GLU A 143 -20.86 13.29 -10.48
N VAL A 144 -19.80 13.29 -11.30
CA VAL A 144 -18.91 14.44 -11.36
C VAL A 144 -19.81 15.58 -11.80
N VAL A 145 -20.36 16.31 -10.84
CA VAL A 145 -20.97 17.61 -11.06
C VAL A 145 -19.81 18.50 -11.53
N VAL A 146 -19.61 18.51 -12.84
CA VAL A 146 -18.90 19.60 -13.49
C VAL A 146 -19.80 20.80 -13.25
N GLU A 147 -19.45 21.63 -12.27
CA GLU A 147 -19.97 22.98 -12.23
C GLU A 147 -19.49 23.63 -13.54
N GLU A 148 -20.38 23.65 -14.54
CA GLU A 148 -20.23 24.54 -15.68
C GLU A 148 -20.44 25.96 -15.16
N GLU A 149 -19.36 26.54 -14.62
CA GLU A 149 -19.22 27.98 -14.53
C GLU A 149 -19.09 28.51 -15.97
N TRP A 150 -20.14 29.19 -16.40
CA TRP A 150 -20.19 30.07 -17.57
C TRP A 150 -19.32 31.31 -17.37
#